data_AF-A0A426R023-F1
#
_entry.id   AF-A0A426R023-F1
#
_cell.length_a   1.000
_cell.length_b   1.000
_cell.length_c   1.000
_cell.angle_alpha   90.00
_cell.angle_beta   90.00
_cell.angle_gamma   90.00
#
_symmetry.space_group_name_H-M   'P 1'
#
loop_
_entity.id
_entity.type
_entity.pdbx_description
1 polymer ?
#
loop_
_entity_poly.entity_id
_entity_poly.type
_entity_poly.pdbx_seq_one_letter_code
_entity_poly.pdbx_strand_id
1 'polypeptide(L)'
;MTVLGIGLAAQVRVNDNEDYLDSARPADLLVVLDNLGRREAAIREDIATLQNTLTTLQSESGGSGAALDEARAELDALSIQVGSVAATGPGVVVTVTDPRNGVGSEVLVDAVQELRAAGAEAMQIAGATDETVRIGIDSWIAGPAGNTVVDGRELKAPFVITAIGDPLTLSAALDIPGGVVDTVAKSSGECAVSQSQQVTVSALRDPRSRQYAQPGN
;
A
#
# COMPACT_ATOMS: atom_id res chain seq x y z
N MET A 1 -13.17 16.60 70.76
CA MET A 1 -12.69 15.29 70.25
C MET A 1 -13.93 14.47 69.91
N THR A 2 -14.17 13.95 68.72
CA THR A 2 -13.55 14.01 67.38
C THR A 2 -14.65 13.49 66.45
N VAL A 3 -14.86 14.17 65.33
CA VAL A 3 -15.98 14.00 64.39
C VAL A 3 -15.87 12.66 63.63
N LEU A 4 -16.99 11.93 63.50
CA LEU A 4 -17.13 10.76 62.63
C LEU A 4 -17.10 11.23 61.17
N GLY A 5 -16.10 10.81 60.41
CA GLY A 5 -16.05 10.97 58.96
C GLY A 5 -16.65 9.75 58.26
N ILE A 6 -17.71 9.95 57.48
CA ILE A 6 -18.24 8.94 56.56
C ILE A 6 -17.47 9.08 55.24
N GLY A 7 -16.60 8.10 54.94
CA GLY A 7 -15.89 8.02 53.67
C GLY A 7 -16.74 7.25 52.63
N LEU A 8 -17.10 7.91 51.54
CA LEU A 8 -17.63 7.27 50.34
C LEU A 8 -16.45 6.70 49.54
N ALA A 9 -16.24 5.38 49.59
CA ALA A 9 -15.34 4.71 48.67
C ALA A 9 -16.07 4.48 47.35
N ALA A 10 -15.72 5.26 46.31
CA ALA A 10 -16.10 4.93 44.95
C ALA A 10 -15.22 3.75 44.50
N GLN A 11 -15.80 2.55 44.42
CA GLN A 11 -15.11 1.39 43.89
C GLN A 11 -15.03 1.54 42.37
N VAL A 12 -13.88 1.99 41.86
CA VAL A 12 -13.59 2.02 40.43
C VAL A 12 -13.44 0.58 39.97
N ARG A 13 -14.35 0.14 39.09
CA ARG A 13 -14.21 -1.13 38.38
C ARG A 13 -13.22 -0.88 37.25
N VAL A 14 -11.97 -1.28 37.47
CA VAL A 14 -10.97 -1.38 36.41
C VAL A 14 -11.48 -2.46 35.45
N ASN A 15 -11.76 -2.03 34.23
CA ASN A 15 -12.08 -2.93 33.13
C ASN A 15 -10.75 -3.22 32.44
N ASP A 16 -10.10 -4.31 32.84
CA ASP A 16 -8.89 -4.82 32.18
C ASP A 16 -9.28 -5.25 30.76
N ASN A 17 -9.16 -4.33 29.81
CA ASN A 17 -9.16 -4.63 28.37
C ASN A 17 -7.71 -4.78 27.92
N GLU A 18 -7.01 -5.77 28.46
CA GLU A 18 -5.80 -6.35 27.86
C GLU A 18 -6.25 -7.67 27.20
N ASP A 19 -6.61 -7.59 25.92
CA ASP A 19 -6.66 -8.67 24.91
C ASP A 19 -7.69 -8.34 23.82
N TYR A 20 -7.28 -7.58 22.80
CA TYR A 20 -8.09 -7.40 21.57
C TYR A 20 -7.25 -7.42 20.30
N LEU A 21 -6.15 -8.20 20.26
CA LEU A 21 -5.31 -8.33 19.07
C LEU A 21 -4.92 -9.78 18.69
N ASP A 22 -5.51 -10.82 19.29
CA ASP A 22 -5.11 -12.21 18.99
C ASP A 22 -6.25 -13.16 18.56
N SER A 23 -7.35 -12.61 18.00
CA SER A 23 -8.39 -13.45 17.38
C SER A 23 -9.10 -12.76 16.22
N ALA A 24 -8.35 -12.24 15.25
CA ALA A 24 -8.86 -12.29 13.87
C ALA A 24 -8.70 -13.75 13.42
N ARG A 25 -9.81 -14.48 13.27
CA ARG A 25 -9.73 -15.87 12.79
C ARG A 25 -9.11 -15.83 11.39
N PRO A 26 -8.16 -16.72 11.05
CA PRO A 26 -7.60 -16.81 9.70
C PRO A 26 -8.67 -16.90 8.58
N ALA A 27 -9.86 -17.44 8.91
CA ALA A 27 -11.01 -17.49 8.03
C ALA A 27 -11.62 -16.11 7.69
N ASP A 28 -11.61 -15.16 8.62
CA ASP A 28 -12.18 -13.82 8.39
C ASP A 28 -11.24 -12.97 7.53
N LEU A 29 -9.92 -13.15 7.67
CA LEU A 29 -8.92 -12.53 6.80
C LEU A 29 -8.99 -13.08 5.37
N LEU A 30 -9.31 -14.37 5.20
CA LEU A 30 -9.55 -14.97 3.88
C LEU A 30 -10.79 -14.38 3.19
N VAL A 31 -11.86 -14.09 3.94
CA VAL A 31 -13.07 -13.45 3.38
C VAL A 31 -12.79 -12.01 2.96
N VAL A 32 -12.02 -11.24 3.74
CA VAL A 32 -11.62 -9.88 3.34
C VAL A 32 -10.74 -9.91 2.10
N LEU A 33 -9.74 -10.80 2.04
CA LEU A 33 -8.88 -10.94 0.87
C LEU A 33 -9.66 -11.39 -0.38
N ASP A 34 -10.59 -12.33 -0.25
CA ASP A 34 -11.45 -12.75 -1.37
C ASP A 34 -12.35 -11.61 -1.86
N ASN A 35 -12.93 -10.82 -0.95
CA ASN A 35 -13.71 -9.64 -1.32
C ASN A 35 -12.88 -8.58 -2.05
N LEU A 36 -11.66 -8.31 -1.58
CA LEU A 36 -10.72 -7.39 -2.24
C LEU A 36 -10.33 -7.93 -3.62
N GLY A 37 -10.05 -9.23 -3.71
CA GLY A 37 -9.78 -9.91 -4.97
C GLY A 37 -10.95 -9.83 -5.94
N ARG A 38 -12.20 -10.01 -5.50
CA ARG A 38 -13.39 -9.84 -6.36
C ARG A 38 -13.55 -8.40 -6.83
N ARG A 39 -13.30 -7.43 -5.94
CA ARG A 39 -13.39 -6.01 -6.28
C ARG A 39 -12.35 -5.60 -7.32
N GLU A 40 -11.12 -6.08 -7.20
CA GLU A 40 -10.09 -5.88 -8.24
C GLU A 40 -10.52 -6.49 -9.59
N ALA A 41 -11.23 -7.63 -9.58
CA ALA A 41 -11.74 -8.25 -10.81
C ALA A 41 -12.74 -7.35 -11.53
N ALA A 42 -13.72 -6.84 -10.78
CA ALA A 42 -14.75 -5.94 -11.29
C ALA A 42 -14.11 -4.69 -11.89
N ILE A 43 -13.17 -4.06 -11.18
CA ILE A 43 -12.46 -2.88 -11.67
C ILE A 43 -11.74 -3.15 -13.00
N ARG A 44 -11.12 -4.32 -13.19
CA ARG A 44 -10.46 -4.65 -14.45
C ARG A 44 -11.44 -4.82 -15.62
N GLU A 45 -12.64 -5.32 -15.36
CA GLU A 45 -13.70 -5.41 -16.39
C GLU A 45 -14.27 -4.02 -16.72
N ASP A 46 -14.44 -3.17 -15.70
CA ASP A 46 -14.85 -1.77 -15.87
C ASP A 46 -13.84 -1.02 -16.75
N ILE A 47 -12.53 -1.21 -16.51
CA ILE A 47 -11.45 -0.71 -17.39
C ILE A 47 -11.64 -1.18 -18.83
N ALA A 48 -11.86 -2.48 -19.07
CA ALA A 48 -12.04 -3.02 -20.41
C ALA A 48 -13.29 -2.45 -21.11
N THR A 49 -14.39 -2.32 -20.35
CA THR A 49 -15.66 -1.76 -20.84
C THR A 49 -15.53 -0.27 -21.17
N LEU A 50 -14.87 0.51 -20.31
CA LEU A 50 -14.62 1.93 -20.53
C LEU A 50 -13.70 2.16 -21.73
N GLN A 51 -12.65 1.35 -21.90
CA GLN A 51 -11.77 1.40 -23.07
C GLN A 51 -12.56 1.15 -24.37
N ASN A 52 -13.43 0.14 -24.39
CA ASN A 52 -14.29 -0.14 -25.55
C ASN A 52 -15.28 1.00 -25.82
N THR A 53 -15.90 1.54 -24.76
CA THR A 53 -16.86 2.65 -24.85
C THR A 53 -16.19 3.91 -25.41
N LEU A 54 -15.00 4.27 -24.92
CA LEU A 54 -14.23 5.39 -25.43
C LEU A 54 -13.84 5.20 -26.90
N THR A 55 -13.46 3.99 -27.30
CA THR A 55 -13.12 3.68 -28.69
C THR A 55 -14.33 3.88 -29.61
N THR A 56 -15.51 3.41 -29.19
CA THR A 56 -16.77 3.61 -29.94
C THR A 56 -17.16 5.08 -30.01
N LEU A 57 -17.15 5.82 -28.89
CA LEU A 57 -17.51 7.24 -28.84
C LEU A 57 -16.52 8.17 -29.55
N GLN A 58 -15.27 7.75 -29.75
CA GLN A 58 -14.31 8.48 -30.60
C GLN A 58 -14.53 8.21 -32.09
N SER A 59 -15.00 7.01 -32.43
CA SER A 59 -15.24 6.58 -33.82
C SER A 59 -16.59 7.10 -34.34
N GLU A 60 -17.59 7.15 -33.48
CA GLU A 60 -18.90 7.74 -33.73
C GLU A 60 -18.87 9.17 -33.18
N SER A 61 -19.00 10.20 -34.02
CA SER A 61 -18.91 11.62 -33.63
C SER A 61 -20.04 12.13 -32.69
N GLY A 62 -20.58 11.27 -31.83
CA GLY A 62 -21.80 11.47 -31.03
C GLY A 62 -21.60 11.67 -29.52
N GLY A 63 -20.39 11.58 -28.99
CA GLY A 63 -20.11 11.90 -27.58
C GLY A 63 -19.96 13.40 -27.34
N SER A 64 -20.65 13.97 -26.34
CA SER A 64 -20.32 15.31 -25.84
C SER A 64 -18.92 15.26 -25.20
N GLY A 65 -18.06 16.25 -25.48
CA GLY A 65 -16.67 16.28 -24.98
C GLY A 65 -16.56 16.03 -23.46
N ALA A 66 -17.47 16.59 -22.67
CA ALA A 66 -17.51 16.39 -21.22
C ALA A 66 -17.73 14.93 -20.79
N ALA A 67 -18.56 14.17 -21.50
CA ALA A 67 -18.81 12.76 -21.16
C ALA A 67 -17.62 11.86 -21.52
N LEU A 68 -16.89 12.21 -22.59
CA LEU A 68 -15.64 11.55 -22.96
C LEU A 68 -14.54 11.83 -21.94
N ASP A 69 -14.45 13.06 -21.45
CA ASP A 69 -13.44 13.45 -20.46
C ASP A 69 -13.69 12.77 -19.11
N GLU A 70 -14.95 12.67 -18.67
CA GLU A 70 -15.33 11.93 -17.45
C GLU A 70 -14.97 10.44 -17.56
N ALA A 71 -15.36 9.78 -18.66
CA ALA A 71 -15.05 8.36 -18.87
C ALA A 71 -13.54 8.09 -18.95
N ARG A 72 -12.75 9.03 -19.48
CA ARG A 72 -11.27 8.95 -19.45
C ARG A 72 -10.73 9.09 -18.04
N ALA A 73 -11.23 10.06 -17.28
CA ALA A 73 -10.79 10.26 -15.89
C ALA A 73 -11.10 9.04 -15.02
N GLU A 74 -12.28 8.44 -15.19
CA GLU A 74 -12.67 7.19 -14.51
C GLU A 74 -11.76 6.02 -14.93
N LEU A 75 -11.50 5.85 -16.23
CA LEU A 75 -10.59 4.83 -16.74
C LEU A 75 -9.17 4.99 -16.15
N ASP A 76 -8.64 6.21 -16.12
CA ASP A 76 -7.32 6.51 -15.58
C ASP A 76 -7.26 6.20 -14.08
N ALA A 77 -8.26 6.62 -13.31
CA ALA A 77 -8.35 6.35 -11.88
C ALA A 77 -8.36 4.85 -11.58
N LEU A 78 -9.20 4.09 -12.27
CA LEU A 78 -9.29 2.63 -12.12
C LEU A 78 -8.00 1.94 -12.56
N SER A 79 -7.38 2.39 -13.65
CA SER A 79 -6.13 1.84 -14.16
C SER A 79 -4.96 2.06 -13.22
N ILE A 80 -4.88 3.23 -12.59
CA ILE A 80 -3.90 3.53 -11.54
C ILE A 80 -4.13 2.62 -10.33
N GLN A 81 -5.39 2.45 -9.91
CA GLN A 81 -5.75 1.65 -8.75
C GLN A 81 -5.33 0.18 -8.88
N VAL A 82 -5.52 -0.44 -10.06
CA VAL A 82 -5.07 -1.82 -10.30
C VAL A 82 -3.61 -1.93 -10.73
N GLY A 83 -2.96 -0.78 -10.96
CA GLY A 83 -1.57 -0.69 -11.38
C GLY A 83 -1.30 -1.16 -12.80
N SER A 84 -2.27 -1.06 -13.71
CA SER A 84 -2.09 -1.35 -15.14
C SER A 84 -1.40 -0.22 -15.90
N VAL A 85 -1.35 0.99 -15.32
CA VAL A 85 -0.64 2.15 -15.86
C VAL A 85 0.31 2.75 -14.82
N ALA A 86 1.29 3.52 -15.32
CA ALA A 86 2.18 4.32 -14.49
C ALA A 86 1.41 5.50 -13.88
N ALA A 87 1.87 5.96 -12.72
CA ALA A 87 1.27 7.10 -12.03
C ALA A 87 2.34 8.13 -11.66
N THR A 88 1.93 9.39 -11.59
CA THR A 88 2.77 10.52 -11.16
C THR A 88 1.98 11.41 -10.22
N GLY A 89 2.63 11.96 -9.20
CA GLY A 89 2.00 12.84 -8.22
C GLY A 89 2.98 13.25 -7.13
N PRO A 90 2.55 14.08 -6.15
CA PRO A 90 3.35 14.34 -4.97
C PRO A 90 3.57 13.03 -4.19
N GLY A 91 4.65 12.97 -3.43
CA GLY A 91 4.92 11.80 -2.61
C GLY A 91 6.30 11.78 -1.97
N VAL A 92 6.78 10.57 -1.69
CA VAL A 92 8.09 10.34 -1.07
C VAL A 92 8.91 9.31 -1.84
N VAL A 93 10.22 9.46 -1.77
CA VAL A 93 11.21 8.45 -2.13
C VAL A 93 11.95 8.05 -0.85
N VAL A 94 11.80 6.78 -0.47
CA VAL A 94 12.45 6.18 0.70
C VAL A 94 13.61 5.34 0.20
N THR A 95 14.83 5.67 0.61
CA THR A 95 16.04 4.92 0.28
C THR A 95 16.54 4.22 1.52
N VAL A 96 16.55 2.88 1.48
CA VAL A 96 17.06 2.02 2.55
C VAL A 96 18.40 1.43 2.10
N THR A 97 19.50 1.92 2.67
CA THR A 97 20.84 1.38 2.46
C THR A 97 21.14 0.35 3.53
N ASP A 98 21.65 -0.82 3.15
CA ASP A 98 21.92 -1.91 4.08
C ASP A 98 23.29 -2.56 3.79
N PRO A 99 24.39 -1.94 4.24
CA PRO A 99 25.73 -2.43 3.96
C PRO A 99 26.08 -3.73 4.71
N ARG A 100 25.25 -4.12 5.69
CA ARG A 100 25.46 -5.31 6.53
C ARG A 100 24.53 -6.46 6.17
N ASN A 101 23.64 -6.27 5.19
CA ASN A 101 22.60 -7.24 4.83
C ASN A 101 21.75 -7.62 6.05
N GLY A 102 21.41 -6.64 6.90
CA GLY A 102 20.64 -6.79 8.12
C GLY A 102 19.14 -6.47 7.97
N VAL A 103 18.74 -5.84 6.86
CA VAL A 103 17.35 -5.47 6.58
C VAL A 103 16.63 -6.63 5.88
N GLY A 104 15.71 -7.26 6.60
CA GLY A 104 14.86 -8.35 6.09
C GLY A 104 13.53 -7.87 5.51
N SER A 105 12.74 -8.85 5.07
CA SER A 105 11.40 -8.63 4.51
C SER A 105 10.46 -7.86 5.45
N GLU A 106 10.58 -8.10 6.75
CA GLU A 106 9.75 -7.48 7.80
C GLU A 106 9.80 -5.95 7.75
N VAL A 107 10.98 -5.37 7.53
CA VAL A 107 11.15 -3.91 7.48
C VAL A 107 10.48 -3.31 6.24
N LEU A 108 10.55 -4.02 5.10
CA LEU A 108 9.89 -3.56 3.87
C LEU A 108 8.38 -3.73 3.95
N VAL A 109 7.90 -4.78 4.61
CA VAL A 109 6.46 -4.95 4.91
C VAL A 109 6.00 -3.78 5.76
N ASP A 110 6.66 -3.50 6.88
CA ASP A 110 6.29 -2.39 7.75
C ASP A 110 6.27 -1.06 6.98
N ALA A 111 7.29 -0.78 6.17
CA ALA A 111 7.33 0.42 5.34
C ALA A 111 6.13 0.56 4.40
N VAL A 112 5.77 -0.52 3.71
CA VAL A 112 4.58 -0.56 2.83
C VAL A 112 3.30 -0.35 3.64
N GLN A 113 3.21 -0.94 4.82
CA GLN A 113 2.00 -0.86 5.65
C GLN A 113 1.82 0.53 6.27
N GLU A 114 2.89 1.16 6.75
CA GLU A 114 2.87 2.55 7.24
C GLU A 114 2.49 3.53 6.13
N LEU A 115 3.07 3.36 4.93
CA LEU A 115 2.71 4.19 3.77
C LEU A 115 1.24 4.03 3.38
N ARG A 116 0.70 2.81 3.40
CA ARG A 116 -0.74 2.57 3.16
C ARG A 116 -1.61 3.24 4.22
N ALA A 117 -1.25 3.09 5.49
CA ALA A 117 -1.98 3.73 6.60
C ALA A 117 -1.97 5.26 6.49
N ALA A 118 -0.88 5.82 5.98
CA ALA A 118 -0.69 7.23 5.70
C ALA A 118 -1.38 7.72 4.41
N GLY A 119 -2.05 6.84 3.66
CA GLY A 119 -2.81 7.20 2.46
C GLY A 119 -2.02 7.17 1.16
N ALA A 120 -0.97 6.35 1.05
CA ALA A 120 -0.29 6.14 -0.23
C ALA A 120 -1.24 5.52 -1.28
N GLU A 121 -1.32 6.15 -2.45
CA GLU A 121 -2.24 5.79 -3.53
C GLU A 121 -1.61 4.82 -4.54
N ALA A 122 -0.30 4.95 -4.76
CA ALA A 122 0.48 4.05 -5.61
C ALA A 122 1.90 3.93 -5.07
N MET A 123 2.47 2.71 -5.13
CA MET A 123 3.81 2.44 -4.62
C MET A 123 4.57 1.47 -5.52
N GLN A 124 5.89 1.60 -5.54
CA GLN A 124 6.79 0.59 -6.08
C GLN A 124 8.01 0.40 -5.18
N ILE A 125 8.62 -0.77 -5.24
CA ILE A 125 9.90 -1.08 -4.59
C ILE A 125 10.90 -1.47 -5.68
N ALA A 126 12.02 -0.75 -5.73
CA ALA A 126 13.17 -1.11 -6.54
C ALA A 126 14.30 -1.65 -5.66
N GLY A 127 15.07 -2.60 -6.19
CA GLY A 127 16.35 -3.02 -5.62
C GLY A 127 17.54 -2.50 -6.42
N ALA A 128 18.75 -2.83 -5.98
CA ALA A 128 20.00 -2.45 -6.63
C ALA A 128 20.23 -3.05 -8.03
N THR A 129 19.43 -4.05 -8.42
CA THR A 129 19.57 -4.81 -9.66
C THR A 129 18.63 -4.33 -10.77
N ASP A 130 18.17 -3.07 -10.73
CA ASP A 130 17.19 -2.45 -11.63
C ASP A 130 15.78 -3.11 -11.66
N GLU A 131 15.60 -4.22 -10.96
CA GLU A 131 14.29 -4.85 -10.76
C GLU A 131 13.41 -3.95 -9.89
N THR A 132 12.22 -3.64 -10.41
CA THR A 132 11.23 -2.79 -9.76
C THR A 132 9.87 -3.47 -9.77
N VAL A 133 9.21 -3.51 -8.62
CA VAL A 133 7.92 -4.17 -8.43
C VAL A 133 6.85 -3.15 -8.06
N ARG A 134 5.73 -3.16 -8.78
CA ARG A 134 4.53 -2.39 -8.45
C ARG A 134 3.80 -3.07 -7.30
N ILE A 135 3.65 -2.36 -6.18
CA ILE A 135 2.94 -2.88 -5.02
C ILE A 135 1.44 -2.76 -5.24
N GLY A 136 0.76 -3.89 -5.22
CA GLY A 136 -0.70 -4.03 -5.24
C GLY A 136 -1.23 -4.62 -3.94
N ILE A 137 -2.55 -4.79 -3.86
CA ILE A 137 -3.23 -5.20 -2.63
C ILE A 137 -2.84 -6.59 -2.12
N ASP A 138 -2.59 -7.51 -3.04
CA ASP A 138 -2.16 -8.90 -2.83
C ASP A 138 -0.65 -9.08 -3.01
N SER A 139 0.12 -7.98 -3.04
CA SER A 139 1.57 -8.07 -3.05
C SER A 139 2.09 -8.70 -1.76
N TRP A 140 3.14 -9.50 -1.89
CA TRP A 140 3.79 -10.17 -0.78
C TRP A 140 5.30 -9.92 -0.81
N ILE A 141 5.88 -9.88 0.39
CA ILE A 141 7.32 -9.69 0.60
C ILE A 141 7.76 -10.80 1.55
N ALA A 142 8.83 -11.52 1.19
CA ALA A 142 9.38 -12.59 2.01
C ALA A 142 10.91 -12.66 1.86
N GLY A 143 11.53 -13.52 2.66
CA GLY A 143 12.96 -13.79 2.57
C GLY A 143 13.76 -13.15 3.70
N PRO A 144 14.92 -13.73 4.03
CA PRO A 144 15.77 -13.24 5.10
C PRO A 144 16.48 -11.96 4.67
N ALA A 145 17.08 -11.28 5.65
CA ALA A 145 17.95 -10.14 5.41
C ALA A 145 19.04 -10.43 4.36
N GLY A 146 19.24 -9.48 3.44
CA GLY A 146 20.14 -9.61 2.29
C GLY A 146 19.60 -10.40 1.09
N ASN A 147 18.46 -11.07 1.22
CA ASN A 147 17.82 -11.81 0.11
C ASN A 147 16.29 -11.73 0.18
N THR A 148 15.77 -10.53 -0.03
CA THR A 148 14.33 -10.26 -0.01
C THR A 148 13.71 -10.53 -1.37
N VAL A 149 12.49 -11.07 -1.36
CA VAL A 149 11.69 -11.36 -2.55
C VAL A 149 10.40 -10.56 -2.47
N VAL A 150 10.07 -9.82 -3.51
CA VAL A 150 8.82 -9.04 -3.65
C VAL A 150 8.07 -9.54 -4.88
N ASP A 151 6.87 -10.07 -4.70
CA ASP A 151 6.05 -10.68 -5.76
C ASP A 151 6.83 -11.64 -6.68
N GLY A 152 7.72 -12.44 -6.08
CA GLY A 152 8.54 -13.44 -6.79
C GLY A 152 9.80 -12.89 -7.43
N ARG A 153 10.11 -11.59 -7.30
CA ARG A 153 11.35 -10.98 -7.77
C ARG A 153 12.32 -10.78 -6.62
N GLU A 154 13.54 -11.30 -6.75
CA GLU A 154 14.61 -11.06 -5.78
C GLU A 154 15.08 -9.62 -5.87
N LEU A 155 15.00 -8.89 -4.75
CA LEU A 155 15.49 -7.53 -4.62
C LEU A 155 16.63 -7.50 -3.58
N LYS A 156 17.65 -6.69 -3.86
CA LYS A 156 18.77 -6.46 -2.96
C LYS A 156 18.90 -4.98 -2.62
N ALA A 157 19.40 -4.71 -1.42
CA ALA A 157 19.66 -3.35 -0.98
C ALA A 157 20.75 -2.67 -1.85
N PRO A 158 20.73 -1.33 -2.01
CA PRO A 158 19.74 -0.42 -1.44
C PRO A 158 18.34 -0.62 -2.03
N PHE A 159 17.33 -0.57 -1.16
CA PHE A 159 15.93 -0.60 -1.56
C PHE A 159 15.43 0.83 -1.75
N VAL A 160 14.68 1.07 -2.81
CA VAL A 160 14.05 2.38 -3.08
C VAL A 160 12.55 2.20 -3.16
N ILE A 161 11.83 2.73 -2.19
CA ILE A 161 10.36 2.75 -2.18
C ILE A 161 9.90 4.11 -2.68
N THR A 162 9.20 4.14 -3.79
CA THR A 162 8.55 5.36 -4.29
C THR A 162 7.06 5.26 -4.01
N ALA A 163 6.49 6.25 -3.34
CA ALA A 163 5.08 6.27 -2.96
C ALA A 163 4.45 7.62 -3.31
N ILE A 164 3.28 7.59 -3.95
CA ILE A 164 2.45 8.77 -4.27
C ILE A 164 1.43 8.98 -3.14
N GLY A 165 1.28 10.22 -2.68
CA GLY A 165 0.36 10.64 -1.62
C GLY A 165 0.79 12.00 -1.04
N ASP A 166 0.16 12.43 0.06
CA ASP A 166 0.57 13.67 0.75
C ASP A 166 1.99 13.53 1.32
N PRO A 167 3.00 14.28 0.83
CA PRO A 167 4.41 14.04 1.20
C PRO A 167 4.67 14.18 2.69
N LEU A 168 4.00 15.14 3.33
CA LEU A 168 4.15 15.40 4.76
C LEU A 168 3.62 14.22 5.58
N THR A 169 2.39 13.78 5.29
CA THR A 169 1.75 12.66 5.98
C THR A 169 2.52 11.35 5.78
N LEU A 170 2.94 11.05 4.55
CA LEU A 170 3.74 9.86 4.25
C LEU A 170 5.08 9.86 4.99
N SER A 171 5.79 10.99 4.98
CA SER A 171 7.08 11.09 5.67
C SER A 171 6.94 10.98 7.19
N ALA A 172 5.91 11.61 7.78
CA ALA A 172 5.67 11.57 9.21
C ALA A 172 5.33 10.16 9.70
N ALA A 173 4.61 9.36 8.90
CA ALA A 173 4.29 7.97 9.24
C ALA A 173 5.54 7.08 9.35
N LEU A 174 6.53 7.29 8.46
CA LEU A 174 7.78 6.52 8.48
C LEU A 174 8.71 6.88 9.65
N ASP A 175 8.60 8.12 10.15
CA ASP A 175 9.43 8.68 11.23
C ASP A 175 8.80 8.51 12.63
N ILE A 176 7.68 7.78 12.73
CA ILE A 176 7.07 7.46 14.04
C ILE A 176 8.09 6.72 14.91
N PRO A 177 8.32 7.13 16.17
CA PRO A 177 9.27 6.47 17.06
C PRO A 177 9.00 4.97 17.18
N GLY A 178 10.05 4.17 17.00
CA GLY A 178 9.98 2.71 16.94
C GLY A 178 9.57 2.14 15.58
N GLY A 179 9.29 2.97 14.58
CA GLY A 179 8.85 2.59 13.24
C GLY A 179 9.99 2.20 12.30
N VAL A 180 9.79 2.44 11.01
CA VAL A 180 10.63 1.94 9.91
C VAL A 180 12.04 2.51 9.98
N VAL A 181 12.18 3.83 10.14
CA VAL A 181 13.50 4.50 10.20
C VAL A 181 14.35 3.95 11.35
N ASP A 182 13.77 3.82 12.54
CA ASP A 182 14.43 3.27 13.72
C ASP A 182 14.80 1.80 13.55
N THR A 183 13.95 1.01 12.89
CA THR A 183 14.16 -0.42 12.68
C THR A 183 15.28 -0.68 11.66
N VAL A 184 15.37 0.12 10.60
CA VAL A 184 16.51 0.11 9.68
C VAL A 184 17.80 0.46 10.42
N ALA A 185 17.79 1.51 11.24
CA ALA A 185 18.97 1.95 11.99
C ALA A 185 19.46 0.86 12.98
N LYS A 186 18.54 0.18 13.68
CA LYS A 186 18.86 -0.97 14.55
C LYS A 186 19.53 -2.11 13.81
N SER A 187 19.22 -2.26 12.52
CA SER A 187 19.81 -3.27 11.63
C SER A 187 21.15 -2.84 11.02
N SER A 188 21.73 -1.72 11.49
CA SER A 188 22.94 -1.09 10.92
C SER A 188 22.78 -0.63 9.46
N GLY A 189 21.54 -0.40 9.03
CA GLY A 189 21.22 0.26 7.77
C GLY A 189 21.00 1.77 7.96
N GLU A 190 20.75 2.45 6.85
CA GLU A 190 20.40 3.87 6.80
C GLU A 190 19.10 4.03 6.01
N CYS A 191 18.13 4.77 6.55
CA CYS A 191 16.87 5.08 5.88
C CYS A 191 16.79 6.59 5.64
N ALA A 192 16.77 7.00 4.37
CA ALA A 192 16.59 8.38 3.96
C ALA A 192 15.20 8.55 3.34
N VAL A 193 14.42 9.52 3.82
CA VAL A 193 13.09 9.85 3.27
C VAL A 193 13.16 11.22 2.60
N SER A 194 12.90 11.27 1.29
CA SER A 194 12.87 12.50 0.51
C SER A 194 11.46 12.80 0.05
N GLN A 195 10.91 13.93 0.47
CA GLN A 195 9.63 14.45 -0.03
C GLN A 195 9.82 15.10 -1.41
N SER A 196 8.85 14.92 -2.30
CA SER A 196 8.83 15.57 -3.61
C SER A 196 7.40 15.96 -4.01
N GLN A 197 7.28 17.06 -4.75
CA GLN A 197 6.03 17.47 -5.39
C GLN A 197 5.71 16.62 -6.62
N GLN A 198 6.70 15.87 -7.11
CA GLN A 198 6.51 14.94 -8.21
C GLN A 198 7.42 13.72 -8.03
N VAL A 199 6.80 12.55 -7.89
CA VAL A 199 7.43 11.23 -8.00
C VAL A 199 6.71 10.44 -9.08
N THR A 200 7.35 9.40 -9.60
CA THR A 200 6.77 8.52 -10.62
C THR A 200 6.83 7.07 -10.15
N VAL A 201 5.67 6.43 -10.15
CA VAL A 201 5.52 4.98 -10.00
C VAL A 201 5.34 4.42 -11.41
N SER A 202 6.44 3.98 -12.01
CA SER A 202 6.50 3.50 -13.39
C SER A 202 6.22 2.01 -13.52
N ALA A 203 6.45 1.22 -12.46
CA ALA A 203 6.21 -0.20 -12.48
C ALA A 203 4.71 -0.51 -12.64
N LEU A 204 4.42 -1.55 -13.44
CA LEU A 204 3.08 -2.04 -13.71
C LEU A 204 2.88 -3.42 -13.08
N ARG A 205 1.63 -3.76 -12.77
CA ARG A 205 1.24 -5.12 -12.38
C ARG A 205 0.92 -5.94 -13.61
N ASP A 206 1.37 -7.19 -13.62
CA ASP A 206 0.92 -8.16 -14.60
C ASP A 206 -0.47 -8.68 -14.21
N PRO A 207 -1.51 -8.52 -15.05
CA PRO A 207 -2.81 -9.08 -14.75
C PRO A 207 -2.76 -10.61 -14.77
N ARG A 208 -2.66 -11.22 -13.59
CA ARG A 208 -2.91 -12.68 -13.44
C ARG A 208 -4.26 -13.03 -14.06
N SER A 209 -4.27 -13.91 -15.05
CA SER A 209 -5.49 -14.38 -15.71
C SER A 209 -6.32 -15.21 -14.72
N ARG A 210 -7.60 -14.89 -14.62
CA ARG A 210 -8.52 -15.65 -13.76
C ARG A 210 -8.98 -16.89 -14.52
N GLN A 211 -8.74 -18.06 -13.96
CA GLN A 211 -9.15 -19.33 -14.58
C GLN A 211 -10.63 -19.64 -14.36
N TYR A 212 -11.22 -19.15 -13.27
CA TYR A 212 -12.58 -19.53 -12.84
C TYR A 212 -13.47 -18.33 -12.49
N ALA A 213 -12.92 -17.31 -11.86
CA ALA A 213 -13.71 -16.19 -11.35
C ALA A 213 -14.20 -15.29 -12.50
N GLN A 214 -15.49 -14.97 -12.45
CA GLN A 214 -16.17 -13.99 -13.30
C GLN A 214 -16.87 -12.96 -12.40
N PRO A 215 -17.13 -11.73 -12.89
CA PRO A 215 -17.94 -10.76 -12.15
C PRO A 215 -19.30 -11.35 -11.75
N GLY A 216 -19.79 -10.96 -10.56
CA GLY A 216 -21.12 -11.35 -10.12
C GLY A 216 -22.19 -10.55 -10.86
N ASN A 217 -23.26 -11.23 -11.29
CA ASN A 217 -24.45 -10.62 -11.88
C ASN A 217 -25.23 -9.75 -10.88
#